data_AF-A0A661ZC44-F1
#
_entry.id   AF-A0A661ZC44-F1
#
_cell.length_a   1.000
_cell.length_b   1.000
_cell.length_c   1.000
_cell.angle_alpha   90.00
_cell.angle_beta   90.00
_cell.angle_gamma   90.00
#
_symmetry.space_group_name_H-M   'P 1'
#
loop_
_entity.id
_entity.type
_entity.pdbx_description
1 polymer ?
#
loop_
_entity_poly.entity_id
_entity_poly.type
_entity_poly.pdbx_seq_one_letter_code
_entity_poly.pdbx_strand_id
1 'polypeptide(L)' 'EGTKLWRVSAQGGSPQKIWHSENKAEFYSIHPDGNQVAYAIRERTTEIRLIENLSYELARVYDKSE' A
#
# COMPACT_ATOMS: atom_id res chain seq x y z
N GLU A 1 5.10 10.59 4.36
CA GLU A 1 3.77 11.00 3.86
C GLU A 1 2.78 9.87 4.16
N GLY A 2 2.19 9.87 5.36
CA GLY A 2 1.21 8.86 5.77
C GLY A 2 -0.24 9.32 5.52
N THR A 3 -1.21 8.46 5.83
CA THR A 3 -2.63 8.79 5.62
C THR A 3 -3.20 9.66 6.74
N LYS A 4 -4.05 10.63 6.39
CA LYS A 4 -4.79 11.48 7.34
C LYS A 4 -6.30 11.32 7.09
N LEU A 5 -7.08 11.14 8.16
CA LEU A 5 -8.53 11.12 8.11
C LEU A 5 -9.09 12.46 8.59
N TRP A 6 -9.95 13.05 7.76
CA TRP A 6 -10.60 14.32 8.02
C TRP A 6 -12.10 14.13 8.07
N ARG A 7 -12.75 14.82 9.01
CA ARG A 7 -14.20 14.92 9.10
C ARG A 7 -14.63 16.31 8.68
N VAL A 8 -15.61 16.37 7.78
CA VAL A 8 -16.25 17.62 7.34
C VAL A 8 -17.74 17.46 7.58
N SER A 9 -18.39 18.50 8.09
CA SER A 9 -19.84 18.49 8.21
C SER A 9 -20.49 18.47 6.83
N ALA A 10 -21.60 17.75 6.68
CA ALA A 10 -22.37 17.72 5.43
C ALA A 10 -22.95 19.10 5.07
N GLN A 11 -23.16 19.97 6.05
CA GLN A 11 -23.57 21.36 5.86
C GLN A 11 -22.40 22.28 5.43
N GLY A 12 -21.19 21.73 5.28
CA GLY A 12 -19.97 22.49 5.02
C GLY A 12 -19.26 22.95 6.30
N GLY A 13 -18.19 23.73 6.12
CA GLY A 13 -17.36 24.24 7.22
C GLY A 13 -15.91 23.74 7.19
N SER A 14 -15.14 24.07 8.22
CA SER A 14 -13.72 23.75 8.28
C SER A 14 -13.48 22.25 8.54
N PRO A 15 -12.67 21.57 7.70
CA PRO A 15 -12.29 20.19 7.94
C PRO A 15 -11.56 20.01 9.27
N GLN A 16 -11.92 18.96 10.00
CA GLN A 16 -11.32 18.58 11.27
C GLN A 16 -10.50 17.31 11.08
N LYS A 17 -9.20 17.33 11.37
CA LYS A 17 -8.40 16.12 11.36
C LYS A 17 -8.77 15.29 12.59
N ILE A 18 -9.23 14.06 12.38
CA ILE A 18 -9.67 13.18 13.47
C ILE A 18 -8.74 11.99 13.68
N TRP A 19 -7.88 11.67 12.71
CA TRP A 19 -6.90 10.59 12.83
C TRP A 19 -5.76 10.76 11.81
N HIS A 20 -4.61 10.16 12.10
CA HIS A 20 -3.51 10.00 11.14
C HIS A 20 -2.72 8.71 11.41
N SER A 21 -2.03 8.23 10.38
CA SER A 21 -0.98 7.22 10.47
C SER A 21 0.27 7.70 9.75
N GLU A 22 1.42 7.17 10.14
CA GLU A 22 2.69 7.35 9.42
C GLU A 22 2.75 6.51 8.14
N ASN A 23 2.01 5.41 8.12
CA ASN A 23 1.91 4.50 6.99
C ASN A 23 0.75 4.88 6.06
N LYS A 24 0.83 4.40 4.82
CA LYS A 24 -0.26 4.53 3.86
C LYS A 24 -1.36 3.51 4.18
N ALA A 25 -2.53 4.02 4.54
CA ALA A 25 -3.75 3.22 4.62
C ALA A 25 -4.33 2.97 3.21
N GLU A 26 -4.78 1.75 2.96
CA GLU A 26 -5.39 1.25 1.73
C GLU A 26 -6.70 0.52 2.09
N PHE A 27 -7.60 0.29 1.12
CA PHE A 27 -8.86 -0.45 1.29
C PHE A 27 -9.71 -0.02 2.52
N TYR A 28 -10.55 1.00 2.34
CA TYR A 28 -11.37 1.55 3.43
C TYR A 28 -12.86 1.21 3.28
N SER A 29 -13.53 1.05 4.43
CA SER A 29 -14.98 0.93 4.51
C SER A 29 -15.50 1.66 5.75
N ILE A 30 -16.59 2.42 5.59
CA ILE A 30 -17.25 3.13 6.70
C ILE A 30 -18.40 2.26 7.18
N HIS A 31 -18.46 1.99 8.49
CA HIS A 31 -19.60 1.31 9.08
C HIS A 31 -20.88 2.16 8.89
N PRO A 32 -22.07 1.56 8.69
CA PRO A 32 -23.30 2.31 8.41
C PRO A 32 -23.73 3.31 9.48
N ASP A 33 -23.33 3.11 10.74
CA ASP A 33 -23.60 4.07 11.83
C ASP A 33 -22.67 5.31 11.81
N GLY A 34 -21.69 5.35 10.91
CA GLY A 34 -20.75 6.45 10.74
C GLY A 34 -19.67 6.58 11.82
N ASN A 35 -19.65 5.69 12.83
CA ASN A 35 -18.75 5.80 13.98
C ASN A 35 -17.47 4.97 13.84
N GLN A 36 -17.39 4.11 12.83
CA GLN A 36 -16.26 3.21 12.64
C GLN A 36 -15.79 3.21 11.18
N VAL A 37 -14.47 3.06 11.01
CA VAL A 37 -13.84 2.90 9.69
C VAL A 37 -12.91 1.70 9.77
N ALA A 38 -13.12 0.72 8.90
CA ALA A 38 -12.15 -0.33 8.65
C ALA A 38 -11.16 0.12 7.58
N TYR A 39 -9.88 -0.20 7.76
CA TYR A 39 -8.83 0.10 6.79
C TYR A 39 -7.71 -0.94 6.88
N ALA A 40 -6.95 -1.12 5.81
CA ALA A 40 -5.72 -1.90 5.79
C ALA A 40 -4.50 -0.98 5.79
N ILE A 41 -3.41 -1.39 6.42
CA ILE A 41 -2.10 -0.78 6.23
C ILE A 41 -1.25 -1.76 5.44
N ARG A 42 -0.67 -1.31 4.33
CA ARG A 42 0.29 -2.11 3.58
C ARG A 42 1.70 -1.73 3.99
N GLU A 43 2.36 -2.63 4.71
CA GLU A 43 3.79 -2.52 4.99
C GLU A 43 4.57 -3.18 3.84
N ARG A 44 5.49 -2.45 3.24
CA ARG A 44 6.42 -2.98 2.24
C ARG A 44 7.82 -2.84 2.78
N THR A 45 8.50 -3.96 2.98
CA THR A 45 9.93 -4.00 3.20
C THR A 45 10.61 -4.28 1.87
N THR A 46 11.46 -3.36 1.42
CA THR A 46 12.36 -3.64 0.31
C THR A 46 13.67 -4.15 0.91
N GLU A 47 14.06 -5.36 0.52
CA GLU A 47 15.38 -5.88 0.81
C GLU A 47 16.16 -6.02 -0.49
N ILE A 48 17.41 -5.55 -0.49
CA ILE A 48 18.35 -5.76 -1.59
C ILE A 48 19.38 -6.77 -1.08
N ARG A 49 19.45 -7.93 -1.73
CA ARG A 49 20.43 -8.98 -1.43
C ARG A 49 21.41 -9.13 -2.57
N LEU A 50 22.68 -9.31 -2.23
CA LEU A 50 23.68 -9.83 -3.17
C LEU A 50 23.52 -11.35 -3.22
N ILE A 51 23.30 -11.89 -4.42
CA ILE A 51 23.33 -13.34 -4.67
C ILE A 51 24.58 -13.61 -5.49
N GLU A 52 25.52 -14.34 -4.90
CA GLU A 52 26.71 -14.81 -5.58
C GLU A 52 26.46 -16.20 -6.16
N ASN A 53 27.17 -16.54 -7.24
CA ASN A 53 27.07 -17.86 -7.88
C ASN A 53 25.65 -18.18 -8.40
N LEU A 54 25.02 -17.23 -9.13
CA LEU A 54 23.73 -17.38 -9.82
C LEU A 54 23.66 -18.69 -10.63
N SER A 55 23.27 -19.79 -9.99
CA SER A 55 23.72 -21.12 -10.41
C SER A 55 23.06 -21.68 -11.68
N TYR A 56 22.17 -20.93 -12.35
CA TYR A 56 21.65 -21.18 -13.71
C TYR A 56 21.19 -19.83 -14.33
N GLU A 57 21.21 -19.53 -15.64
CA GLU A 57 21.05 -20.34 -16.87
C GLU A 57 22.39 -20.69 -17.54
N LEU A 58 22.70 -22.00 -17.62
CA LEU A 58 24.02 -22.47 -18.06
C LEU A 58 24.28 -22.34 -19.57
N ALA A 59 23.24 -22.29 -20.42
CA ALA A 59 23.34 -21.83 -21.81
C ALA A 59 21.96 -21.78 -22.48
N ARG A 60 21.79 -20.84 -23.41
CA ARG A 60 20.77 -20.89 -24.46
C ARG A 60 21.48 -20.90 -25.81
N VAL A 61 21.53 -22.07 -26.47
CA VAL A 61 22.49 -22.32 -27.56
C VAL A 61 22.02 -21.78 -28.92
N TYR A 62 20.73 -21.85 -29.22
CA TYR A 62 20.05 -21.19 -30.35
C TYR A 62 18.59 -21.63 -30.28
N ASP A 63 17.63 -20.76 -30.61
CA ASP A 63 16.21 -21.13 -30.71
C ASP A 63 15.59 -20.47 -31.95
N LYS A 64 15.67 -21.21 -33.06
CA LYS A 64 14.74 -21.19 -34.20
C LYS A 64 14.99 -22.40 -35.12
N SER A 65 14.45 -23.54 -34.70
CA SER A 65 13.62 -24.39 -35.55
C SER A 65 12.18 -24.09 -35.10
N GLU A 66 11.23 -23.69 -35.93
CA GLU A 66 10.95 -24.03 -37.34
C GLU A 66 10.86 -22.81 -38.27
#